data_AF-A0A7K8XPK5-F1
#
_entry.id   AF-A0A7K8XPK5-F1
#
_cell.length_a   1.000
_cell.length_b   1.000
_cell.length_c   1.000
_cell.angle_alpha   90.00
_cell.angle_beta   90.00
_cell.angle_gamma   90.00
#
_symmetry.space_group_name_H-M   'P 1'
#
loop_
_entity.id
_entity.type
_entity.pdbx_description
1 polymer ?
#
loop_
_entity_poly.entity_id
_entity_poly.type
_entity_poly.pdbx_seq_one_letter_code
_entity_poly.pdbx_strand_id
1 'polypeptide(L)'
;VAKTSLSSPPWPEVKLPDPVEEAKYHAEVVQKVNQLIAAGRYGRLFAVVHFASKQWKVTSEDLIMMDNALQAECGDRIRMEKVM
;
A
#
# COMPACT_ATOMS: atom_id res chain seq x y z
N VAL A 1 18.16 26.22 29.93
CA VAL A 1 17.59 25.37 31.01
C VAL A 1 18.58 24.25 31.29
N ALA A 2 18.88 23.93 32.55
CA ALA A 2 19.79 22.83 32.88
C ALA A 2 19.20 21.50 32.38
N LYS A 3 20.04 20.62 31.81
CA LYS A 3 19.59 19.29 31.38
C LYS A 3 19.26 18.45 32.61
N THR A 4 17.97 18.20 32.81
CA THR A 4 17.40 17.30 33.83
C THR A 4 16.52 16.26 33.15
N SER A 5 16.10 15.24 33.90
CA SER A 5 15.19 14.19 33.43
C SER A 5 13.84 14.69 32.89
N LEU A 6 13.48 15.95 33.15
CA LEU A 6 12.25 16.59 32.68
C LEU A 6 12.52 17.81 31.78
N SER A 7 13.79 18.07 31.43
CA SER A 7 14.18 19.25 30.65
C SER A 7 13.91 19.13 29.14
N SER A 8 13.64 17.93 28.65
CA SER A 8 13.27 17.66 27.26
C SER A 8 12.33 16.45 27.22
N PRO A 9 11.49 16.33 26.19
CA PRO A 9 10.64 15.15 26.02
C PRO A 9 11.48 13.85 26.01
N PRO A 10 10.90 12.71 26.43
CA PRO A 10 11.63 11.44 26.47
C PRO A 10 11.91 10.87 25.07
N TRP A 11 11.27 11.39 24.03
CA TRP A 11 11.54 11.03 22.63
C TRP A 11 12.57 11.97 21.98
N PRO A 12 13.39 11.45 21.05
CA PRO A 12 14.38 12.26 20.35
C PRO A 12 13.71 13.30 19.46
N GLU A 13 14.37 14.45 19.33
CA GLU A 13 13.97 15.46 18.36
C GLU A 13 14.37 15.00 16.94
N VAL A 14 13.38 14.92 16.04
CA VAL A 14 13.58 14.51 14.65
C VAL A 14 13.39 15.71 13.74
N LYS A 15 14.38 15.96 12.87
CA LYS A 15 14.28 16.98 11.82
C LYS A 15 13.91 16.30 10.51
N LEU A 16 12.86 16.81 9.88
CA LEU A 16 12.44 16.36 8.55
C LEU A 16 13.38 16.92 7.48
N PRO A 17 13.56 16.21 6.36
CA PRO A 17 14.34 16.69 5.22
C PRO A 17 13.68 17.91 4.55
N ASP A 18 14.43 18.61 3.71
CA ASP A 18 13.91 19.71 2.88
C ASP A 18 12.92 19.16 1.83
N PRO A 19 11.70 19.70 1.70
CA PRO A 19 10.69 19.19 0.76
C PRO A 19 11.15 19.11 -0.70
N VAL A 20 12.05 20.00 -1.14
CA VAL A 20 12.56 20.00 -2.53
C VAL A 20 13.49 18.82 -2.79
N GLU A 21 14.37 18.51 -1.83
CA GLU A 21 15.24 17.32 -1.92
C GLU A 21 14.43 16.04 -1.79
N GLU A 22 13.46 16.00 -0.88
CA GLU A 22 12.57 14.86 -0.66
C GLU A 22 11.73 14.55 -1.92
N ALA A 23 11.19 15.58 -2.59
CA ALA A 23 10.43 15.39 -3.83
C ALA A 23 11.28 14.79 -4.98
N LYS A 24 12.55 15.21 -5.11
CA LYS A 24 13.48 14.63 -6.09
C LYS A 24 13.75 13.16 -5.79
N TYR A 25 14.01 12.85 -4.52
CA TYR A 25 14.23 11.48 -4.08
C TYR A 25 13.01 10.59 -4.31
N HIS A 26 11.80 11.08 -4.00
CA HIS A 26 10.56 10.37 -4.27
C HIS A 26 10.38 10.06 -5.77
N ALA A 27 10.68 11.01 -6.65
CA ALA A 27 10.59 10.80 -8.10
C ALA A 27 11.57 9.72 -8.58
N GLU A 28 12.81 9.72 -8.08
CA GLU A 28 13.82 8.70 -8.42
C GLU A 28 13.38 7.29 -7.99
N VAL A 29 12.86 7.17 -6.76
CA VAL A 29 12.35 5.88 -6.23
C VAL A 29 11.17 5.38 -7.05
N VAL A 30 10.21 6.25 -7.38
CA VAL A 30 9.06 5.89 -8.23
C VAL A 30 9.52 5.40 -9.60
N GLN A 31 10.48 6.07 -10.22
CA GLN A 31 11.02 5.66 -11.51
C GLN A 31 11.70 4.28 -11.44
N LYS A 32 12.48 4.02 -10.39
CA LYS A 32 13.15 2.74 -10.19
C LYS A 32 12.16 1.60 -9.97
N VAL A 33 11.11 1.82 -9.18
CA VAL A 33 10.03 0.83 -8.99
C VAL A 33 9.32 0.54 -10.31
N ASN A 34 9.02 1.58 -11.10
CA ASN A 34 8.40 1.40 -12.42
C ASN A 34 9.27 0.55 -13.36
N GLN A 35 10.59 0.75 -13.37
CA GLN A 35 11.51 -0.07 -14.14
C GLN A 35 11.52 -1.54 -13.69
N LEU A 36 11.44 -1.81 -12.38
CA LEU A 36 11.36 -3.18 -11.87
C LEU A 36 10.06 -3.88 -12.27
N ILE A 37 8.94 -3.15 -12.23
CA ILE A 37 7.63 -3.66 -12.68
C ILE A 37 7.67 -3.95 -14.19
N ALA A 38 8.15 -3.01 -15.00
CA ALA A 38 8.25 -3.16 -16.46
C ALA A 38 9.18 -4.32 -16.87
N ALA A 39 10.25 -4.55 -16.11
CA ALA A 39 11.17 -5.67 -16.33
C ALA A 39 10.63 -7.02 -15.81
N GLY A 40 9.41 -7.08 -15.27
CA GLY A 40 8.83 -8.30 -14.71
C GLY A 40 9.55 -8.80 -13.45
N ARG A 41 10.33 -7.94 -12.78
CA ARG A 41 11.14 -8.30 -11.60
C ARG A 41 10.30 -8.23 -10.32
N TYR A 42 9.19 -8.96 -10.30
CA TYR A 42 8.31 -9.12 -9.16
C TYR A 42 7.92 -10.58 -8.97
N GLY A 43 7.68 -10.98 -7.73
CA GLY A 43 7.20 -12.32 -7.37
C GLY A 43 5.68 -12.39 -7.38
N ARG A 44 5.11 -13.24 -6.51
CA ARG A 44 3.65 -13.29 -6.29
C ARG A 44 3.17 -11.95 -5.73
N LEU A 45 2.18 -11.35 -6.39
CA LEU A 45 1.56 -10.10 -5.96
C LEU A 45 0.34 -10.39 -5.07
N PHE A 46 0.06 -9.45 -4.17
CA PHE A 46 -1.19 -9.39 -3.41
C PHE A 46 -1.83 -8.02 -3.63
N ALA A 47 -3.14 -7.95 -3.42
CA ALA A 47 -3.91 -6.73 -3.47
C ALA A 47 -4.85 -6.68 -2.27
N VAL A 48 -5.14 -5.47 -1.78
CA VAL A 48 -6.24 -5.26 -0.83
C VAL A 48 -7.42 -4.73 -1.61
N VAL A 49 -8.46 -5.55 -1.79
CA VAL A 49 -9.65 -5.19 -2.54
C VAL A 49 -10.80 -4.86 -1.59
N HIS A 50 -11.52 -3.78 -1.86
CA HIS A 50 -12.72 -3.44 -1.11
C HIS A 50 -13.95 -3.88 -1.89
N PHE A 51 -14.58 -4.95 -1.42
CA PHE A 51 -15.70 -5.60 -2.10
C PHE A 51 -16.74 -6.06 -1.07
N ALA A 52 -18.03 -5.93 -1.41
CA ALA A 52 -19.15 -6.23 -0.51
C ALA A 52 -19.01 -5.58 0.89
N SER A 53 -18.61 -4.30 0.93
CA SER A 53 -18.39 -3.51 2.17
C SER A 53 -17.35 -4.09 3.14
N LYS A 54 -16.51 -5.02 2.69
CA LYS A 54 -15.38 -5.60 3.43
C LYS A 54 -14.08 -5.37 2.64
N GLN A 55 -12.96 -5.31 3.36
CA GLN A 55 -11.63 -5.30 2.74
C GLN A 55 -11.04 -6.71 2.77
N TRP A 56 -10.53 -7.16 1.64
CA TRP A 56 -9.98 -8.49 1.47
C TRP A 56 -8.54 -8.37 1.01
N LYS A 57 -7.61 -9.02 1.73
CA LYS A 57 -6.27 -9.26 1.21
C LYS A 57 -6.34 -10.50 0.33
N VAL A 58 -6.10 -10.33 -0.96
CA VAL A 58 -6.21 -11.40 -1.96
C VAL A 58 -4.90 -11.55 -2.74
N THR A 59 -4.59 -12.79 -3.09
CA THR A 59 -3.54 -13.14 -4.04
C THR A 59 -4.15 -13.96 -5.19
N SER A 60 -3.38 -14.19 -6.25
CA SER A 60 -3.82 -15.09 -7.33
C SER A 60 -4.19 -16.45 -6.77
N GLU A 61 -5.29 -17.04 -7.24
CA GLU A 61 -5.82 -18.36 -6.86
C GLU A 61 -6.48 -18.44 -5.46
N ASP A 62 -6.64 -17.32 -4.76
CA ASP A 62 -7.38 -17.32 -3.50
C ASP A 62 -8.90 -17.37 -3.72
N LEU A 63 -9.60 -18.02 -2.78
CA LEU A 63 -11.06 -18.03 -2.71
C LEU A 63 -11.53 -17.05 -1.63
N ILE A 64 -12.52 -16.23 -1.96
CA ILE A 64 -13.22 -15.36 -1.01
C ILE A 64 -14.67 -15.81 -0.90
N MET A 65 -15.21 -15.80 0.32
CA MET A 65 -16.61 -16.08 0.59
C MET A 65 -17.31 -14.79 0.97
N MET A 66 -18.49 -14.55 0.42
CA MET A 66 -19.31 -13.39 0.74
C MET A 66 -20.75 -13.81 0.98
N ASP A 67 -21.42 -13.08 1.87
CA ASP A 67 -22.79 -13.40 2.30
C ASP A 67 -23.85 -12.83 1.34
N ASN A 68 -23.45 -11.92 0.45
CA ASN A 68 -24.34 -11.21 -0.45
C ASN A 68 -24.40 -11.88 -1.83
N ALA A 69 -25.59 -11.90 -2.43
CA ALA A 69 -25.75 -12.31 -3.82
C ALA A 69 -25.15 -11.25 -4.77
N LEU A 70 -24.39 -11.71 -5.76
CA LEU A 70 -23.90 -10.89 -6.86
C LEU A 70 -24.77 -11.15 -8.09
N GLN A 71 -25.11 -10.10 -8.83
CA GLN A 71 -25.81 -10.22 -10.11
C GLN A 71 -24.81 -10.64 -11.20
N ALA A 72 -24.29 -11.85 -11.09
CA ALA A 72 -23.37 -12.48 -12.03
C ALA A 72 -23.64 -13.98 -12.05
N GLU A 73 -23.51 -14.59 -13.22
CA GLU A 73 -23.69 -16.02 -13.40
C GLU A 73 -22.42 -16.79 -13.01
N CYS A 74 -22.58 -18.07 -12.68
CA CYS A 74 -21.44 -18.92 -12.39
C CYS A 74 -20.52 -19.03 -13.63
N GLY A 75 -19.27 -18.61 -13.49
CA GLY A 75 -18.27 -18.60 -14.57
C GLY A 75 -17.97 -17.22 -15.14
N ASP A 76 -18.73 -16.18 -14.74
CA ASP A 76 -18.47 -14.80 -15.15
C ASP A 76 -17.12 -14.29 -14.63
N ARG A 77 -16.43 -13.51 -15.47
CA ARG A 77 -15.18 -12.84 -15.10
C ARG A 77 -15.48 -11.38 -14.75
N ILE A 78 -15.22 -11.02 -13.50
CA ILE A 78 -15.51 -9.69 -12.97
C ILE A 78 -14.19 -9.01 -12.61
N ARG A 79 -14.06 -7.73 -12.98
CA ARG A 79 -12.92 -6.90 -12.60
C ARG A 79 -13.27 -6.12 -11.33
N MET A 80 -12.52 -6.35 -10.25
CA MET A 80 -12.65 -5.54 -9.04
C MET A 80 -11.92 -4.20 -9.24
N GLU A 81 -12.63 -3.09 -9.06
CA GLU A 81 -12.07 -1.75 -9.32
C GLU A 81 -11.41 -1.12 -8.08
N LYS A 82 -11.94 -1.37 -6.89
CA LYS A 82 -11.49 -0.71 -5.66
C LYS A 82 -10.34 -1.47 -5.01
N VAL A 83 -9.12 -1.10 -5.38
CA VAL A 83 -7.85 -1.62 -4.81
C VAL A 83 -7.20 -0.52 -3.95
N MET A 84 -6.73 -0.90 -2.76
CA MET A 84 -6.08 -0.03 -1.77
C MET A 84 -4.58 -0.28 -1.70
#